data_AF-A0A3M4LCN1-F1
#
_entry.id   AF-A0A3M4LCN1-F1
#
_cell.length_a   1.000
_cell.length_b   1.000
_cell.length_c   1.000
_cell.angle_alpha   90.00
_cell.angle_beta   90.00
_cell.angle_gamma   90.00
#
_symmetry.space_group_name_H-M   'P 1'
#
loop_
_entity.id
_entity.type
_entity.pdbx_description
1 polymer ?
#
loop_
_entity_poly.entity_id
_entity_poly.type
_entity_poly.pdbx_seq_one_letter_code
_entity_poly.pdbx_strand_id
1 'polypeptide(L)'
;CRGIRRLRIVALDLPTSYQRMQDTKGDEFTGRMLGAINSMLVEMMSAIARKDYEQLRERQAQRIEKANIRASRSTPICTSV
;
A
#
# COMPACT_ATOMS: atom_id res chain seq x y z
N CYS A 1 -4.45 29.49 -9.95
CA CYS A 1 -5.40 28.37 -9.72
C CYS A 1 -4.82 27.09 -10.31
N ARG A 2 -4.23 26.21 -9.49
CA ARG A 2 -3.64 24.95 -9.99
C ARG A 2 -4.75 23.91 -10.06
N GLY A 3 -5.22 23.62 -11.27
CA GLY A 3 -6.31 22.68 -11.52
C GLY A 3 -6.03 21.29 -10.96
N ILE A 4 -6.99 20.74 -10.23
CA ILE A 4 -6.96 19.36 -9.74
C ILE A 4 -6.99 18.45 -10.97
N ARG A 5 -5.88 17.76 -11.23
CA ARG A 5 -5.80 16.77 -12.31
C ARG A 5 -6.66 15.58 -11.92
N ARG A 6 -7.74 15.35 -12.67
CA ARG A 6 -8.57 14.14 -12.55
C ARG A 6 -7.78 12.94 -13.05
N LEU A 7 -7.06 12.27 -12.15
CA LEU A 7 -6.31 11.06 -12.45
C LEU A 7 -7.32 9.90 -12.61
N ARG A 8 -7.29 9.23 -13.76
CA ARG A 8 -8.05 8.00 -14.01
C ARG A 8 -7.09 6.83 -13.85
N ILE A 9 -7.26 6.08 -12.77
CA ILE A 9 -6.44 4.89 -12.47
C ILE A 9 -7.05 3.72 -13.25
N VAL A 10 -6.26 3.09 -14.12
CA VAL A 10 -6.63 1.95 -14.96
C VAL A 10 -5.72 0.81 -14.54
N ALA A 11 -6.30 -0.23 -13.95
CA ALA A 11 -5.57 -1.46 -13.63
C ALA A 11 -5.75 -2.45 -14.78
N LEU A 12 -4.63 -2.96 -15.31
CA LEU A 12 -4.60 -3.95 -16.40
C LEU A 12 -5.04 -5.34 -15.93
N ASP A 13 -4.87 -5.66 -14.65
CA ASP A 13 -5.23 -6.96 -14.06
C ASP A 13 -6.71 -7.07 -13.66
N LEU A 14 -7.46 -5.96 -13.71
CA LEU A 14 -8.91 -5.97 -13.53
C LEU A 14 -9.58 -5.79 -14.91
N PRO A 15 -10.39 -6.76 -15.38
CA PRO A 15 -11.07 -6.68 -16.68
C PRO A 15 -12.01 -5.47 -16.82
N THR A 16 -12.24 -4.72 -15.74
CA THR A 16 -13.14 -3.56 -15.68
C THR A 16 -12.62 -2.33 -16.44
N SER A 17 -11.30 -2.19 -16.63
CA SER A 17 -10.73 -0.91 -17.11
C SER A 17 -10.61 -0.82 -18.64
N TYR A 18 -10.27 -1.93 -19.32
CA TYR A 18 -10.13 -1.95 -20.78
C TYR A 18 -11.48 -2.05 -21.49
N GLN A 19 -12.43 -2.83 -20.95
CA GLN A 19 -13.80 -2.89 -21.47
C GLN A 19 -14.49 -1.53 -21.39
N ARG A 20 -14.25 -0.74 -20.34
CA ARG A 20 -14.81 0.62 -20.21
C ARG A 20 -14.26 1.62 -21.25
N MET A 21 -13.04 1.44 -21.75
CA MET A 21 -12.51 2.29 -22.83
C MET A 21 -13.07 1.90 -24.20
N GLN A 22 -13.37 0.61 -24.41
CA GLN A 22 -13.96 0.11 -25.66
C GLN A 22 -15.47 0.35 -25.73
N ASP A 23 -16.17 0.32 -24.59
CA ASP A 23 -17.62 0.45 -24.55
C ASP A 23 -18.03 1.93 -24.47
N THR A 24 -17.76 2.69 -25.53
CA THR A 24 -18.16 4.10 -25.66
C THR A 24 -19.67 4.27 -25.91
N LYS A 25 -20.44 3.17 -25.90
CA LYS A 25 -21.90 3.13 -26.11
C LYS A 25 -22.68 2.49 -24.94
N GLY A 26 -21.99 1.96 -23.92
CA GLY A 26 -22.59 1.28 -22.79
C GLY A 26 -23.00 2.23 -21.65
N ASP A 27 -24.27 2.14 -21.27
CA ASP A 27 -25.00 2.75 -20.14
C ASP A 27 -24.17 3.57 -19.11
N GLU A 28 -24.52 4.85 -18.95
CA GLU A 28 -23.92 5.81 -18.00
C GLU A 28 -23.92 5.27 -16.56
N PHE A 29 -24.93 4.47 -16.20
CA PHE A 29 -25.03 3.80 -14.91
C PHE A 29 -23.86 2.83 -14.67
N THR A 30 -23.53 2.00 -15.66
CA THR A 30 -22.38 1.09 -15.64
C THR A 30 -21.07 1.87 -15.56
N GLY A 31 -21.00 3.03 -16.24
CA GLY A 31 -19.92 4.02 -16.17
C GLY A 31 -19.72 4.65 -14.78
N ARG A 32 -20.78 4.81 -14.00
CA ARG A 32 -20.69 5.30 -12.62
C ARG A 32 -20.34 4.18 -11.64
N MET A 33 -20.95 3.01 -11.81
CA MET A 33 -20.77 1.86 -10.91
C MET A 33 -19.32 1.37 -10.88
N LEU A 34 -18.68 1.07 -12.03
CA LEU A 34 -17.27 0.64 -12.00
C LEU A 34 -16.31 1.78 -11.61
N GLY A 35 -16.77 3.04 -11.64
CA GLY A 35 -16.01 4.18 -11.15
C GLY A 35 -15.93 4.15 -9.62
N ALA A 36 -17.08 3.96 -8.97
CA ALA A 36 -17.18 3.80 -7.53
C ALA A 36 -16.39 2.58 -7.04
N ILE A 37 -16.52 1.43 -7.71
CA ILE A 37 -15.81 0.20 -7.34
C ILE A 37 -14.29 0.40 -7.41
N ASN A 38 -13.79 1.01 -8.48
CA ASN A 38 -12.36 1.24 -8.63
C ASN A 38 -11.82 2.23 -7.57
N SER A 39 -12.56 3.31 -7.29
CA SER A 39 -12.20 4.23 -6.20
C SER A 39 -12.12 3.51 -4.85
N MET A 40 -13.11 2.67 -4.51
CA MET A 40 -13.10 1.91 -3.26
C MET A 40 -11.93 0.93 -3.17
N LEU A 41 -11.58 0.26 -4.27
CA LEU A 41 -10.44 -0.66 -4.30
C LEU A 41 -9.12 0.09 -4.08
N VAL A 42 -8.95 1.26 -4.70
CA VAL A 42 -7.77 2.11 -4.51
C VAL A 42 -7.70 2.64 -3.07
N GLU A 43 -8.83 3.06 -2.50
CA GLU A 43 -8.92 3.49 -1.10
C GLU A 43 -8.50 2.36 -0.14
N MET A 44 -8.99 1.15 -0.38
CA MET A 44 -8.62 -0.04 0.39
C MET A 44 -7.12 -0.33 0.30
N MET A 45 -6.55 -0.33 -0.91
CA MET A 45 -5.10 -0.54 -1.09
C MET A 45 -4.28 0.55 -0.39
N SER A 46 -4.75 1.80 -0.42
CA SER A 46 -4.08 2.91 0.27
C SER A 46 -4.11 2.74 1.79
N ALA A 47 -5.20 2.22 2.35
CA ALA A 47 -5.32 1.93 3.77
C ALA A 47 -4.41 0.76 4.19
N ILE A 48 -4.34 -0.30 3.39
CA ILE A 48 -3.45 -1.44 3.62
C ILE A 48 -1.99 -0.99 3.59
N ALA A 49 -1.58 -0.23 2.58
CA ALA A 49 -0.20 0.26 2.45
C ALA A 49 0.24 1.10 3.68
N ARG A 50 -0.66 1.94 4.21
CA ARG A 50 -0.39 2.70 5.43
C ARG A 50 -0.21 1.79 6.65
N LYS A 51 -1.12 0.82 6.83
CA LYS A 51 -1.05 -0.15 7.92
C LYS A 51 0.24 -0.97 7.87
N ASP A 52 0.63 -1.43 6.69
CA ASP A 52 1.85 -2.22 6.49
C ASP A 52 3.11 -1.42 6.80
N TYR A 53 3.15 -0.14 6.45
CA TYR A 53 4.25 0.76 6.81
C TYR A 53 4.42 0.89 8.33
N GLU A 54 3.32 1.11 9.05
CA GLU A 54 3.32 1.20 10.51
C GLU A 54 3.78 -0.14 11.14
N GLN A 55 3.25 -1.26 10.66
CA GLN A 55 3.64 -2.61 11.13
C GLN A 55 5.11 -2.94 10.89
N LEU A 56 5.70 -2.49 9.78
CA LEU A 56 7.12 -2.69 9.51
C LEU A 56 7.99 -1.91 10.50
N ARG A 57 7.62 -0.65 10.77
CA ARG A 57 8.34 0.22 11.70
C ARG A 57 8.33 -0.34 13.13
N GLU A 58 7.18 -0.80 13.60
CA GLU A 58 7.07 -1.43 14.93
C GLU A 58 7.92 -2.70 15.04
N ARG A 59 7.88 -3.57 14.02
CA ARG A 59 8.69 -4.80 14.00
C ARG A 59 10.18 -4.50 13.98
N GLN A 60 10.63 -3.49 13.23
CA GLN A 60 12.03 -3.10 13.22
C GLN A 60 12.48 -2.59 14.60
N ALA A 61 11.68 -1.75 15.27
CA ALA A 61 11.98 -1.29 16.62
C ALA A 61 12.14 -2.45 17.61
N GLN A 62 11.21 -3.42 17.57
CA GLN A 62 11.30 -4.63 18.41
C GLN A 62 12.52 -5.50 18.06
N ARG A 63 12.90 -5.58 16.79
CA ARG A 63 14.09 -6.34 16.35
C ARG A 63 15.37 -5.69 16.86
N ILE A 64 15.48 -4.36 16.81
CA ILE A 64 16.62 -3.62 17.37
C ILE A 64 16.70 -3.83 18.88
N GLU A 65 15.59 -3.69 19.59
CA GLU A 65 15.57 -3.90 21.05
C GLU A 65 15.98 -5.32 21.43
N LYS A 66 15.42 -6.34 20.75
CA LYS A 66 15.82 -7.74 20.95
C LYS A 66 17.28 -7.99 20.61
N ALA A 67 17.83 -7.32 19.59
CA ALA A 67 19.24 -7.42 19.23
C ALA A 67 20.14 -6.79 20.31
N ASN A 68 19.77 -5.63 20.84
CA ASN A 68 20.48 -4.96 21.94
C ASN A 68 20.47 -5.81 23.22
N ILE A 69 19.32 -6.37 23.60
CA ILE A 69 19.20 -7.28 24.75
C ILE A 69 20.02 -8.55 24.54
N ARG A 70 20.05 -9.10 23.32
CA ARG A 70 20.88 -10.27 23.02
C ARG A 70 22.37 -9.93 23.07
N ALA A 71 22.77 -8.77 22.54
CA ALA A 71 24.14 -8.29 22.57
C ALA A 71 24.65 -8.05 24.00
N SER A 72 23.83 -7.49 24.89
CA SER A 72 24.19 -7.31 26.30
C SER A 72 24.25 -8.62 27.09
N ARG A 73 23.57 -9.68 26.63
CA ARG A 73 23.63 -11.03 27.23
C ARG A 73 24.78 -11.90 26.71
N SER A 74 25.40 -11.56 25.58
CA SER A 74 26.43 -12.39 24.94
C SER A 74 27.86 -11.94 25.18
N THR A 75 28.14 -11.00 26.07
CA THR A 75 29.53 -10.74 26.48
C THR A 75 29.96 -11.79 27.51
N PRO A 76 30.76 -12.77 27.07
CA PRO A 76 32.05 -12.90 27.73
C PRO A 76 33.20 -12.95 26.72
N ILE A 77 34.33 -12.39 27.15
CA ILE A 77 35.72 -12.57 26.66
C ILE A 77 36.12 -11.78 25.39
N CYS A 78 36.83 -10.65 25.58
CA CYS A 78 38.26 -10.50 25.28
C CYS A 78 38.66 -9.01 25.35
N THR A 79 39.41 -8.60 26.38
CA THR A 79 40.52 -7.61 26.28
C THR A 79 41.15 -7.35 27.66
N SER A 80 42.11 -8.20 28.03
CA SER A 80 43.23 -7.90 28.92
C SER A 80 44.33 -8.86 28.44
N VAL A 81 45.31 -8.37 27.65
CA VAL A 81 46.63 -7.90 28.12
C VAL A 81 47.20 -8.84 29.17
#